data_AF-A0A7W8BV78-F1
#
_entry.id   AF-A0A7W8BV78-F1
#
_cell.length_a   1.000
_cell.length_b   1.000
_cell.length_c   1.000
_cell.angle_alpha   90.00
_cell.angle_beta   90.00
_cell.angle_gamma   90.00
#
_symmetry.space_group_name_H-M   'P 1'
#
loop_
_entity.id
_entity.type
_entity.pdbx_description
1 polymer ?
#
loop_
_entity_poly.entity_id
_entity_poly.type
_entity_poly.pdbx_seq_one_letter_code
_entity_poly.pdbx_strand_id
1 'polypeptide(L)'
;MSAPAPREFLYELWDANWDDGPLGNYQVLAHPITKKTPKRIYFTYSTGGHRAGYVDRQKIEAAGEIFHGYTLRRLHLTPPEIPSRPKPPSLPELRKAMADAHPDRGGSNAEFIAARARYERARTQAKEQTS
;
A
#
# COMPACT_ATOMS: atom_id res chain seq x y z
N MET A 1 -3.54 25.76 -28.88
CA MET A 1 -3.06 24.57 -28.15
C MET A 1 -4.24 23.98 -27.41
N SER A 2 -4.86 22.91 -27.93
CA SER A 2 -5.97 22.24 -27.22
C SER A 2 -5.44 21.55 -25.98
N ALA A 3 -6.04 21.84 -24.82
CA ALA A 3 -5.74 21.12 -23.58
C ALA A 3 -6.01 19.61 -23.79
N PRO A 4 -5.14 18.70 -23.29
CA PRO A 4 -5.43 17.27 -23.35
C PRO A 4 -6.74 17.02 -22.59
N ALA A 5 -7.65 16.25 -23.21
CA ALA A 5 -8.91 15.88 -22.59
C ALA A 5 -8.66 15.27 -21.20
N PRO A 6 -9.51 15.56 -20.20
CA PRO A 6 -9.36 14.97 -18.87
C PRO A 6 -9.40 13.45 -19.00
N ARG A 7 -8.28 12.79 -18.70
CA ARG A 7 -8.20 11.33 -18.67
C ARG A 7 -8.88 10.86 -17.39
N GLU A 8 -9.95 10.09 -17.54
CA GLU A 8 -10.64 9.46 -16.43
C GLU A 8 -9.97 8.12 -16.08
N PHE A 9 -9.98 7.76 -14.80
CA PHE A 9 -9.32 6.56 -14.31
C PHE A 9 -10.24 5.74 -13.41
N LEU A 10 -9.99 4.43 -13.35
CA LEU A 10 -10.38 3.59 -12.23
C LEU A 10 -9.16 3.38 -11.35
N TYR A 11 -9.36 3.33 -10.04
CA TYR A 11 -8.27 3.21 -9.07
C TYR A 11 -8.28 1.85 -8.39
N GLU A 12 -7.11 1.30 -8.13
CA GLU A 12 -6.92 0.06 -7.37
C GLU A 12 -5.95 0.33 -6.22
N LEU A 13 -6.24 -0.19 -5.04
CA LEU A 13 -5.25 -0.29 -3.97
C LEU A 13 -4.43 -1.57 -4.18
N TRP A 14 -3.19 -1.41 -4.63
CA TRP A 14 -2.27 -2.50 -4.94
C TRP A 14 -1.20 -2.61 -3.87
N ASP A 15 -0.98 -3.83 -3.36
CA ASP A 15 0.15 -4.11 -2.48
C ASP A 15 1.39 -4.45 -3.32
N ALA A 16 2.33 -3.51 -3.43
CA ALA A 16 3.49 -3.66 -4.29
C ALA A 16 4.48 -4.72 -3.77
N ASN A 17 4.47 -4.99 -2.47
CA ASN A 17 5.40 -5.91 -1.81
C ASN A 17 4.65 -6.95 -0.98
N TRP A 18 3.72 -7.67 -1.62
CA TRP A 18 2.96 -8.74 -0.98
C TRP A 18 3.86 -9.78 -0.27
N ASP A 19 5.09 -9.98 -0.75
CA ASP A 19 6.08 -10.90 -0.16
C ASP A 19 6.83 -10.34 1.06
N ASP A 20 6.86 -9.02 1.29
CA ASP A 20 7.54 -8.41 2.45
C ASP A 20 6.69 -8.45 3.74
N GLY A 21 5.55 -9.14 3.71
CA GLY A 21 4.66 -9.34 4.84
C GLY A 21 3.64 -8.21 5.06
N PRO A 22 2.90 -8.22 6.18
CA PRO A 22 1.68 -7.43 6.39
C PRO A 22 1.90 -5.91 6.51
N LEU A 23 3.11 -5.43 6.30
CA LEU A 23 3.47 -4.00 6.34
C LEU A 23 3.55 -3.40 4.93
N GLY A 24 2.90 -4.06 3.97
CA GLY A 24 2.91 -3.87 2.53
C GLY A 24 3.01 -2.42 2.04
N ASN A 25 3.81 -2.25 1.00
CA ASN A 25 3.98 -1.01 0.26
C ASN A 25 2.76 -0.76 -0.63
N TYR A 26 1.63 -0.44 -0.01
CA TYR A 26 0.41 -0.11 -0.72
C TYR A 26 0.60 1.12 -1.61
N GLN A 27 0.17 0.98 -2.86
CA GLN A 27 0.18 2.03 -3.87
C GLN A 27 -1.21 2.10 -4.50
N VAL A 28 -1.63 3.32 -4.83
CA VAL A 28 -2.84 3.51 -5.66
C VAL A 28 -2.43 3.46 -7.12
N LEU A 29 -2.93 2.46 -7.84
CA LEU A 29 -2.76 2.35 -9.28
C LEU A 29 -3.93 3.04 -9.99
N ALA A 30 -3.62 3.87 -10.99
CA ALA A 30 -4.61 4.48 -11.85
C ALA A 30 -4.68 3.72 -13.19
N HIS A 31 -5.86 3.18 -13.51
CA HIS A 31 -6.14 2.46 -14.75
C HIS A 31 -6.94 3.36 -15.69
N PRO A 32 -6.39 3.75 -16.85
CA PRO A 32 -7.07 4.68 -17.74
C PRO A 32 -8.36 4.06 -18.28
N ILE A 33 -9.43 4.84 -18.20
CA ILE A 33 -10.71 4.53 -18.82
C ILE A 33 -10.59 4.84 -20.31
N THR A 34 -10.81 3.83 -21.14
CA THR A 34 -10.69 3.95 -22.60
C THR A 34 -12.04 4.26 -23.25
N LYS A 35 -13.14 3.81 -22.64
CA LYS A 35 -14.50 4.04 -23.16
C LYS A 35 -15.54 3.95 -22.05
N LYS A 36 -16.45 4.92 -21.98
CA LYS A 36 -17.67 4.83 -21.15
C LYS A 36 -18.90 4.67 -22.03
N THR A 37 -19.76 3.75 -21.64
CA THR A 37 -21.08 3.51 -22.26
C THR A 37 -22.14 3.60 -21.17
N PRO A 38 -23.44 3.61 -21.50
CA PRO A 38 -24.49 3.62 -20.46
C PRO A 38 -24.42 2.42 -19.50
N LYS A 39 -23.94 1.25 -19.96
CA LYS A 39 -23.89 0.02 -19.15
C LYS A 39 -22.50 -0.33 -18.62
N ARG A 40 -21.43 0.06 -19.33
CA ARG A 40 -20.07 -0.41 -19.06
C ARG A 40 -19.05 0.71 -19.09
N ILE A 41 -18.05 0.61 -18.21
CA ILE A 41 -16.80 1.36 -18.25
C ILE A 41 -15.71 0.38 -18.70
N TYR A 42 -15.06 0.68 -19.80
CA TYR A 42 -13.90 -0.06 -20.32
C TYR A 42 -12.62 0.66 -19.91
N PHE A 43 -11.61 -0.11 -19.53
CA PHE A 43 -10.33 0.42 -19.04
C PHE A 43 -9.19 -0.51 -19.44
N THR A 44 -7.95 -0.04 -19.32
CA THR A 44 -6.76 -0.89 -19.45
C THR A 44 -5.97 -0.89 -18.15
N TYR A 45 -5.46 -2.05 -17.76
CA TYR A 45 -4.62 -2.16 -16.58
C TYR A 45 -3.29 -1.43 -16.78
N SER A 46 -2.87 -0.68 -15.77
CA SER A 46 -1.55 -0.04 -15.75
C SER A 46 -0.43 -1.04 -15.44
N THR A 47 -0.76 -2.14 -14.76
CA THR A 47 0.16 -3.23 -14.43
C THR A 47 -0.09 -4.45 -15.32
N GLY A 48 0.98 -5.04 -15.89
CA GLY A 48 0.92 -6.40 -16.45
C GLY A 48 0.50 -6.52 -17.93
N GLY A 49 0.99 -5.62 -18.79
CA GLY A 49 0.71 -5.64 -20.23
C GLY A 49 -0.68 -5.09 -20.56
N HIS A 50 -0.90 -4.71 -21.81
CA HIS A 50 -2.10 -4.00 -22.32
C HIS A 50 -3.42 -4.79 -22.25
N ARG A 51 -3.73 -5.42 -21.12
CA ARG A 51 -4.98 -6.12 -20.89
C ARG A 51 -6.08 -5.09 -20.68
N ALA A 52 -7.12 -5.19 -21.49
CA ALA A 52 -8.34 -4.42 -21.33
C ALA A 52 -9.32 -5.17 -20.43
N GLY A 53 -10.09 -4.43 -19.64
CA GLY A 53 -11.16 -4.93 -18.80
C GLY A 53 -12.41 -4.06 -18.94
N TYR A 54 -13.51 -4.49 -18.32
CA TYR A 54 -14.69 -3.66 -18.17
C TYR A 54 -15.39 -3.93 -16.84
N VAL A 55 -16.07 -2.90 -16.33
CA VAL A 55 -16.96 -2.99 -15.17
C VAL A 55 -18.34 -2.46 -15.51
N ASP A 56 -19.32 -2.85 -14.71
CA ASP A 56 -20.67 -2.29 -14.77
C ASP A 56 -20.65 -0.83 -14.29
N ARG A 57 -21.07 0.09 -15.18
CA ARG A 57 -21.06 1.52 -14.91
C ARG A 57 -22.03 1.89 -13.79
N GLN A 58 -23.25 1.36 -13.85
CA GLN A 58 -24.31 1.74 -12.92
C GLN A 58 -23.96 1.29 -11.51
N LYS A 59 -23.40 0.08 -11.37
CA LYS A 59 -22.97 -0.44 -10.07
C LYS A 59 -21.85 0.37 -9.45
N ILE A 60 -20.79 0.67 -10.21
CA ILE A 60 -19.65 1.41 -9.66
C ILE A 60 -19.99 2.88 -9.41
N GLU A 61 -20.82 3.52 -10.24
CA GLU A 61 -21.29 4.90 -9.99
C GLU A 61 -22.22 5.00 -8.79
N ALA A 62 -23.03 3.97 -8.51
CA ALA A 62 -23.88 3.94 -7.34
C ALA A 62 -23.11 3.63 -6.04
N ALA A 63 -22.13 2.73 -6.09
CA ALA A 63 -21.41 2.26 -4.90
C ALA A 63 -20.07 2.96 -4.64
N GLY A 64 -19.51 3.66 -5.64
CA GLY A 64 -18.15 4.22 -5.61
C GLY A 64 -17.04 3.21 -5.86
N GLU A 65 -17.33 1.91 -5.69
CA GLU A 65 -16.40 0.81 -5.90
C GLU A 65 -17.08 -0.44 -6.50
N ILE A 66 -16.29 -1.33 -7.07
CA ILE A 66 -16.76 -2.62 -7.58
C ILE A 66 -15.67 -3.68 -7.48
N PHE A 67 -16.08 -4.90 -7.15
CA PHE A 67 -15.22 -6.07 -7.22
C PHE A 67 -15.22 -6.65 -8.65
N HIS A 68 -14.06 -6.61 -9.31
CA HIS A 68 -13.87 -7.18 -10.64
C HIS A 68 -13.45 -8.64 -10.52
N GLY A 69 -14.45 -9.53 -10.48
CA GLY A 69 -14.25 -10.96 -10.17
C GLY A 69 -13.26 -11.70 -11.07
N TYR A 70 -13.09 -11.31 -12.33
CA TYR A 70 -12.15 -11.98 -13.24
C TYR A 70 -10.68 -11.81 -12.82
N THR A 71 -10.31 -10.64 -12.28
CA THR A 71 -8.95 -10.38 -11.81
C THR A 71 -8.83 -10.40 -10.29
N LEU A 72 -9.93 -10.62 -9.58
CA LEU A 72 -10.03 -10.55 -8.12
C LEU A 72 -9.57 -9.19 -7.56
N ARG A 73 -9.80 -8.11 -8.32
CA ARG A 73 -9.38 -6.74 -7.96
C ARG A 73 -10.56 -5.91 -7.52
N ARG A 74 -10.32 -5.00 -6.56
CA ARG A 74 -11.30 -3.98 -6.17
C ARG A 74 -10.94 -2.68 -6.88
N LEU A 75 -11.91 -2.14 -7.62
CA LEU A 75 -11.76 -0.94 -8.43
C LEU A 75 -12.64 0.18 -7.87
N HIS A 76 -12.11 1.39 -7.83
CA HIS A 76 -12.75 2.57 -7.25
C HIS A 76 -12.87 3.68 -8.30
N LEU A 77 -13.93 4.49 -8.22
CA LEU A 77 -14.07 5.69 -9.05
C LEU A 77 -13.18 6.85 -8.59
N THR A 78 -12.91 6.91 -7.30
CA THR A 78 -11.99 7.87 -6.68
C THR A 78 -10.78 7.15 -6.13
N PRO A 79 -9.60 7.80 -6.03
CA PRO A 79 -8.44 7.21 -5.39
C PRO A 79 -8.79 6.75 -3.97
N PRO A 80 -8.65 5.46 -3.62
CA PRO A 80 -8.86 5.02 -2.25
C PRO A 80 -7.76 5.56 -1.35
N GLU A 81 -8.09 5.77 -0.07
CA GLU A 81 -7.08 6.12 0.93
C GLU A 81 -6.14 4.93 1.16
N ILE A 82 -4.83 5.21 1.14
CA ILE A 82 -3.84 4.21 1.50
C ILE A 82 -3.93 4.02 3.01
N PRO A 83 -4.16 2.79 3.52
CA PRO A 83 -4.19 2.56 4.94
C PRO A 83 -2.81 2.91 5.52
N SER A 84 -2.77 3.98 6.34
CA SER A 84 -1.56 4.34 7.06
C SER A 84 -1.36 3.36 8.20
N ARG A 85 -0.48 2.39 8.00
CA ARG A 85 0.10 1.63 9.12
C ARG A 85 1.38 2.35 9.55
N PRO A 86 1.58 2.58 10.86
CA PRO A 86 2.85 3.12 11.33
C PRO A 86 3.96 2.16 10.90
N LYS A 87 4.91 2.69 10.12
CA LYS A 87 6.10 1.94 9.73
C LYS A 87 6.78 1.46 11.01
N PRO A 88 7.15 0.17 11.14
CA PRO A 88 7.92 -0.27 12.29
C PRO A 88 9.24 0.52 12.33
N PRO A 89 9.73 0.86 13.54
CA PRO A 89 10.99 1.57 13.67
C PRO A 89 12.12 0.73 13.05
N SER A 90 12.96 1.39 12.26
CA SER A 90 14.14 0.80 11.64
C SER A 90 15.19 0.39 12.67
N LEU A 91 16.15 -0.46 12.27
CA LEU A 91 17.25 -0.87 13.15
C LEU A 91 18.04 0.32 13.74
N PRO A 92 18.38 1.38 12.97
CA PRO A 92 19.00 2.58 13.54
C PRO A 92 18.11 3.30 14.58
N GLU A 93 16.80 3.41 14.33
CA GLU A 93 15.85 4.03 15.26
C GLU A 93 15.72 3.22 16.56
N LEU A 94 15.64 1.90 16.46
CA LEU A 94 15.63 1.00 17.62
C LEU A 94 16.95 1.05 18.40
N ARG A 95 18.10 1.16 17.72
CA ARG A 95 19.40 1.33 18.36
C ARG A 95 19.48 2.65 19.12
N LYS A 96 18.97 3.74 18.53
CA LYS A 96 18.89 5.05 19.20
C LYS A 96 17.97 4.98 20.42
N ALA A 97 16.78 4.42 20.29
CA ALA A 97 15.84 4.26 21.39
C ALA A 97 16.42 3.43 22.55
N MET A 98 17.21 2.40 22.23
CA MET A 98 17.95 1.63 23.24
C MET A 98 19.03 2.46 23.94
N ALA A 99 19.77 3.28 23.21
CA ALA A 99 20.80 4.16 23.81
C ALA A 99 20.17 5.23 24.70
N ASP A 100 19.05 5.82 24.27
CA ASP A 100 18.34 6.87 25.03
C ASP A 100 17.67 6.32 26.30
N ALA A 101 17.25 5.05 26.28
CA ALA A 101 16.70 4.35 27.45
C ALA A 101 17.75 3.91 28.48
N HIS A 102 19.05 4.14 28.24
CA HIS A 102 20.11 3.71 29.14
C HIS A 102 20.06 4.49 30.47
N PRO A 103 20.27 3.83 31.63
CA PRO A 103 20.30 4.50 32.94
C PRO A 103 21.26 5.69 33.00
N ASP A 104 22.45 5.56 32.42
CA ASP A 104 23.44 6.65 32.34
C ASP A 104 22.98 7.88 31.54
N ARG A 105 21.87 7.77 30.80
CA ARG A 105 21.24 8.89 30.06
C ARG A 105 19.92 9.33 30.67
N GLY A 106 19.60 8.89 31.89
CA GLY A 106 18.37 9.25 32.59
C GLY A 106 17.19 8.32 32.33
N GLY A 107 17.40 7.18 31.65
CA GLY A 107 16.41 6.11 31.53
C GLY A 107 16.40 5.16 32.73
N SER A 108 15.61 4.10 32.66
CA SER A 108 15.57 3.02 33.65
C SER A 108 16.08 1.69 33.09
N ASN A 109 16.57 0.81 33.96
CA ASN A 109 16.94 -0.56 33.58
C ASN A 109 15.79 -1.30 32.88
N ALA A 110 14.54 -1.08 33.32
CA ALA A 110 13.36 -1.69 32.71
C ALA A 110 13.13 -1.20 31.26
N GLU A 111 13.27 0.10 31.02
CA GLU A 111 13.15 0.68 29.68
C GLU A 111 14.28 0.21 28.77
N PHE A 112 15.51 0.13 29.27
CA PHE A 112 16.65 -0.39 28.53
C PHE A 112 16.46 -1.85 28.11
N ILE A 113 16.03 -2.72 29.03
CA ILE A 113 15.75 -4.15 28.74
C ILE A 113 14.66 -4.27 27.67
N ALA A 114 13.57 -3.51 27.80
CA ALA A 114 12.47 -3.52 26.83
C ALA A 114 12.92 -3.04 25.44
N ALA A 115 13.70 -1.96 25.37
CA ALA A 115 14.25 -1.43 24.11
C ALA A 115 15.23 -2.40 23.46
N ARG A 116 16.12 -3.01 24.25
CA ARG A 116 17.06 -4.04 23.79
C ARG A 116 16.35 -5.26 23.22
N ALA A 117 15.29 -5.73 23.88
CA ALA A 117 14.49 -6.86 23.38
C ALA A 117 13.78 -6.55 22.05
N ARG A 118 13.41 -5.28 21.79
CA ARG A 118 12.86 -4.86 20.49
C ARG A 118 13.95 -4.83 19.41
N TYR A 119 15.12 -4.26 19.73
CA TYR A 119 16.26 -4.22 18.81
C TYR A 119 16.74 -5.61 18.40
N GLU A 120 16.92 -6.53 19.34
CA GLU A 120 17.41 -7.88 19.04
C GLU A 120 16.43 -8.67 18.17
N ARG A 121 15.12 -8.58 18.43
CA ARG A 121 14.10 -9.21 17.58
C ARG A 121 14.15 -8.71 16.14
N ALA A 122 14.19 -7.39 15.96
CA ALA A 122 14.29 -6.79 14.63
C ALA A 122 15.61 -7.17 13.92
N ARG A 123 16.70 -7.30 14.68
CA ARG A 123 18.01 -7.69 14.14
C ARG A 123 18.02 -9.14 13.64
N THR A 124 17.37 -10.05 14.35
CA THR A 124 17.23 -11.45 13.92
C THR A 124 16.42 -11.57 12.63
N GLN A 125 15.26 -10.90 12.57
CA GLN A 125 14.40 -10.89 11.37
C GLN A 125 15.13 -10.34 10.14
N ALA A 126 15.91 -9.27 10.30
CA ALA A 126 16.70 -8.71 9.20
C ALA A 126 17.79 -9.67 8.68
N LYS A 127 18.40 -10.48 9.57
CA LYS A 127 19.38 -11.50 9.17
C LYS A 127 18.73 -12.64 8.39
N GLU A 128 17.56 -13.09 8.83
CA GLU A 128 16.78 -14.15 8.17
C GLU A 128 16.33 -13.73 6.76
N GLN A 129 16.08 -12.44 6.53
CA GLN A 129 15.72 -11.90 5.21
C GLN A 129 16.91 -11.77 4.23
N THR A 130 18.15 -11.87 4.71
CA THR A 130 19.37 -11.68 3.90
C THR A 130 20.12 -13.00 3.65
N SER A 131 19.58 -14.13 4.12
CA SER A 131 20.17 -15.48 3.95
C SER A 131 19.35 -16.30 2.96
#